data_AF-A0A6G3Z1F7-F1
#
_entry.id   AF-A0A6G3Z1F7-F1
#
_cell.length_a   1.000
_cell.length_b   1.000
_cell.length_c   1.000
_cell.angle_alpha   90.00
_cell.angle_beta   90.00
_cell.angle_gamma   90.00
#
_symmetry.space_group_name_H-M   'P 1'
#
loop_
_entity.id
_entity.type
_entity.pdbx_description
1 polymer ?
#
loop_
_entity_poly.entity_id
_entity_poly.type
_entity_poly.pdbx_seq_one_letter_code
_entity_poly.pdbx_strand_id
1 'polypeptide(L)' 'TVQVAVPFPDLVRQEDVLAVLPFGQKTLTLELGGMIVPGRAIPELDDKNDDMYVAIAAVTVSIPT' A
#
# COMPACT_ATOMS: atom_id res chain seq x y z
N THR A 1 5.28 -7.62 11.49
CA THR A 1 4.52 -6.37 11.37
C THR A 1 4.76 -5.76 10.01
N VAL A 2 3.73 -5.16 9.41
CA VAL A 2 3.84 -4.41 8.15
C VAL A 2 3.42 -2.97 8.43
N GLN A 3 4.22 -2.01 7.96
CA GLN A 3 3.85 -0.59 7.94
C GLN A 3 3.80 -0.13 6.49
N VAL A 4 2.71 0.54 6.10
CA VAL A 4 2.54 1.08 4.75
C VAL A 4 2.19 2.55 4.81
N ALA A 5 2.95 3.36 4.08
CA ALA A 5 2.68 4.75 3.83
C ALA A 5 2.16 4.92 2.39
N VAL A 6 0.94 5.44 2.22
CA VAL A 6 0.27 5.54 0.92
C VAL A 6 -0.69 6.74 0.87
N PRO A 7 -0.96 7.32 -0.31
CA PRO A 7 -2.09 8.23 -0.46
C PRO A 7 -3.41 7.53 -0.14
N PHE A 8 -4.33 8.23 0.53
CA PHE A 8 -5.67 7.73 0.89
C PHE A 8 -5.65 6.38 1.66
N PRO A 9 -4.96 6.30 2.81
CA PRO A 9 -4.82 5.05 3.58
C PRO A 9 -6.17 4.41 3.96
N ASP A 10 -7.21 5.23 4.19
CA ASP A 10 -8.55 4.76 4.55
C ASP A 10 -9.26 3.95 3.45
N LEU A 11 -8.79 4.05 2.20
CA LEU A 11 -9.35 3.31 1.06
C LEU A 11 -8.64 1.96 0.82
N VAL A 12 -7.61 1.64 1.61
CA VAL A 12 -6.85 0.40 1.45
C VAL A 12 -7.63 -0.79 2.01
N ARG A 13 -7.80 -1.83 1.19
CA ARG A 13 -8.36 -3.12 1.63
C ARG A 13 -7.29 -3.92 2.36
N GLN A 14 -7.29 -3.84 3.69
CA GLN A 14 -6.24 -4.41 4.54
C GLN A 14 -6.07 -5.92 4.38
N GLU A 15 -7.17 -6.67 4.21
CA GLU A 15 -7.14 -8.13 4.06
C GLU A 15 -6.39 -8.55 2.79
N ASP A 16 -6.60 -7.86 1.67
CA ASP A 16 -5.90 -8.10 0.40
C ASP A 16 -4.39 -7.89 0.55
N VAL A 17 -3.98 -6.83 1.27
CA VAL A 17 -2.57 -6.52 1.52
C VAL A 17 -1.92 -7.61 2.38
N LEU A 18 -2.60 -8.06 3.44
CA LEU A 18 -2.08 -9.10 4.33
C LEU A 18 -2.05 -10.48 3.68
N ALA A 19 -2.92 -10.76 2.70
CA ALA A 19 -2.95 -12.00 1.95
C ALA A 19 -1.68 -12.22 1.11
N VAL A 20 -0.97 -11.17 0.71
CA VAL A 20 0.29 -11.24 -0.06
C VAL A 20 1.42 -11.93 0.75
N LEU A 21 1.43 -11.77 2.07
CA LEU A 21 2.41 -12.46 2.91
C LEU A 21 2.10 -13.97 2.96
N PRO A 22 3.06 -14.87 2.68
CA PRO A 22 2.75 -16.30 2.55
C PRO A 22 2.40 -16.99 3.88
N PHE A 23 2.85 -16.48 5.02
CA PHE A 23 2.63 -17.05 6.35
C PHE A 23 2.93 -16.03 7.47
N GLY A 24 2.83 -16.46 8.72
CA GLY A 24 3.19 -15.70 9.92
C GLY A 24 2.00 -15.08 10.64
N GLN A 25 2.25 -14.52 11.83
CA GLN A 25 1.29 -13.67 12.55
C GLN A 25 1.42 -12.24 12.02
N LYS A 26 0.37 -11.76 11.34
CA LYS A 26 0.44 -10.55 10.53
C LYS A 26 -0.36 -9.43 11.18
N THR A 27 0.22 -8.24 11.20
CA THR A 27 -0.43 -6.99 11.58
C THR A 27 -0.02 -5.93 10.56
N LEU A 28 -0.94 -5.00 10.25
CA LEU A 28 -0.75 -3.93 9.28
C LEU A 28 -1.07 -2.59 9.93
N THR A 29 -0.18 -1.63 9.77
CA THR A 29 -0.42 -0.22 10.08
C THR A 29 -0.41 0.57 8.78
N LEU A 30 -1.42 1.42 8.59
CA LEU A 30 -1.55 2.30 7.45
C LEU A 30 -1.39 3.74 7.90
N GLU A 31 -0.65 4.53 7.13
CA GLU A 31 -0.51 5.96 7.37
C GLU A 31 -0.49 6.75 6.06
N LEU A 32 -0.83 8.03 6.17
CA LEU A 32 -0.71 8.96 5.04
C LEU A 32 0.76 9.16 4.70
N GLY A 33 1.12 8.89 3.44
CA GLY A 33 2.48 9.12 2.94
C GLY A 33 2.66 8.58 1.53
N GLY A 34 3.86 8.11 1.21
CA GLY A 34 4.18 7.68 -0.16
C GLY A 34 4.23 8.89 -1.11
N MET A 35 3.61 8.77 -2.29
CA MET A 35 3.61 9.85 -3.29
C MET A 35 2.38 9.78 -4.21
N ILE A 36 1.84 10.96 -4.56
CA ILE A 36 0.94 11.14 -5.70
C ILE A 36 1.75 11.77 -6.83
N VAL A 37 1.75 11.14 -8.00
CA VAL A 37 2.32 11.73 -9.21
C VAL A 37 1.17 12.14 -10.12
N PRO A 38 0.92 13.45 -10.31
CA PRO A 38 -0.10 13.90 -11.24
C PRO A 38 0.39 13.69 -12.69
N GLY A 39 -0.49 13.21 -13.55
CA GLY A 39 -0.23 12.98 -14.96
C GLY A 39 -1.53 12.67 -15.69
N ARG A 40 -1.79 13.33 -16.83
CA ARG A 40 -3.02 13.13 -17.61
C ARG A 40 -3.25 11.65 -17.90
N ALA A 41 -4.44 11.17 -17.62
CA ALA A 41 -4.88 9.80 -17.91
C ALA A 41 -4.71 9.47 -19.41
N ILE A 42 -4.16 8.30 -19.67
CA ILE A 42 -3.98 7.73 -21.01
C ILE A 42 -4.97 6.57 -21.17
N PRO A 43 -6.09 6.76 -21.90
CA PRO A 43 -7.13 5.73 -22.05
C PRO A 43 -6.63 4.41 -22.63
N GLU A 44 -5.64 4.46 -23.51
CA GLU A 44 -5.03 3.29 -24.14
C GLU A 44 -4.23 2.41 -23.16
N LEU A 45 -3.91 2.94 -21.96
CA LEU A 45 -3.23 2.22 -20.88
C LEU A 45 -4.17 1.85 -19.71
N ASP A 46 -5.48 2.03 -19.90
CA ASP A 46 -6.51 1.78 -18.89
C ASP A 46 -6.34 2.61 -17.59
N ASP A 47 -5.78 3.82 -17.72
CA ASP A 47 -5.71 4.77 -16.61
C ASP A 47 -7.11 5.14 -16.12
N LYS A 48 -7.30 5.18 -14.80
CA LYS A 48 -8.61 5.44 -14.18
C LYS A 48 -8.83 6.91 -13.86
N ASN A 49 -7.76 7.68 -13.70
CA ASN A 49 -7.75 9.10 -13.38
C ASN A 49 -6.38 9.70 -13.74
N ASP A 50 -6.19 10.98 -13.43
CA ASP A 50 -4.96 11.73 -13.73
C ASP A 50 -3.84 11.56 -12.69
N ASP A 51 -3.85 10.47 -11.91
CA ASP A 51 -2.90 10.26 -10.82
C ASP A 51 -2.29 8.85 -10.84
N MET A 52 -1.00 8.78 -10.51
CA MET A 52 -0.37 7.53 -10.07
C MET A 52 -0.12 7.57 -8.56
N TYR A 53 -0.53 6.53 -7.86
CA TYR A 53 -0.32 6.39 -6.41
C TYR A 53 0.81 5.43 -6.11
N VAL A 54 1.81 5.89 -5.34
CA VAL A 54 2.96 5.09 -4.92
C VAL A 54 2.91 4.87 -3.42
N ALA A 55 2.94 3.59 -3.03
CA ALA A 55 3.00 3.16 -1.63
C ALA A 55 4.41 2.70 -1.25
N ILE A 56 4.80 2.89 0.00
CA ILE A 56 6.04 2.34 0.59
C ILE A 56 5.66 1.36 1.69
N ALA A 57 6.26 0.18 1.70
CA ALA A 57 6.01 -0.85 2.70
C ALA A 57 7.30 -1.27 3.42
N ALA A 58 7.26 -1.30 4.74
CA ALA A 58 8.28 -1.92 5.58
C ALA A 58 7.72 -3.21 6.18
N VAL A 59 8.36 -4.35 5.87
CA VAL A 59 7.99 -5.67 6.41
C VAL A 59 9.04 -6.09 7.44
N THR A 60 8.64 -6.14 8.70
CA THR A 60 9.53 -6.46 9.82
C THR A 60 9.15 -7.81 10.43
N VAL A 61 10.12 -8.71 10.51
CA VAL A 61 10.03 -9.97 11.25
C VAL A 61 10.62 -9.75 12.64
N SER A 62 9.92 -10.22 13.67
CA SER A 62 10.35 -10.11 15.08
C SER A 62 10.25 -11.47 15.74
N ILE A 63 11.14 -11.72 16.71
CA ILE A 63 11.16 -12.94 17.52
C ILE A 63 10.85 -12.53 18.97
N PRO A 64 9.96 -13.23 19.69
CA PRO A 64 9.72 -12.97 21.11
C PRO A 64 11.02 -13.08 21.91
N THR A 65 11.25 -12.14 22.82
CA THR A 65 12.36 -12.20 23.79
C THR A 65 12.02 -13.14 24.94
#